data_AF-H3GI86-F1
#
_entry.id   AF-H3GI86-F1
#
_cell.length_a   1.000
_cell.length_b   1.000
_cell.length_c   1.000
_cell.angle_alpha   90.00
_cell.angle_beta   90.00
_cell.angle_gamma   90.00
#
_symmetry.space_group_name_H-M   'P 1'
#
loop_
_entity.id
_entity.type
_entity.pdbx_description
1 polymer ?
#
loop_
_entity_poly.entity_id
_entity_poly.type
_entity_poly.pdbx_seq_one_letter_code
_entity_poly.pdbx_strand_id
1 'polypeptide(L)'
;MVESGEQVNGTAAAASAGETALSEMNAAFASCLSLVCPPIQYPPHCRFNPVRDAADTAEIEARLEEFFLHAKQLEQLFLNDAADTLSSVSLETSTTDAEVDSEAGRQQQSELEMEVLNLEAEIAEKNDLIEKYTDVVRGWEGKFKRLDHRMSPDRE
;
A
#
# COMPACT_ATOMS: atom_id res chain seq x y z
N MET A 1 25.60 -34.65 -18.11
CA MET A 1 24.70 -34.79 -16.96
C MET A 1 24.60 -33.40 -16.35
N VAL A 2 23.86 -32.54 -17.06
CA VAL A 2 22.52 -31.98 -16.75
C VAL A 2 22.65 -30.76 -15.82
N GLU A 3 22.14 -29.65 -16.34
CA GLU A 3 22.17 -28.27 -15.89
C GLU A 3 21.54 -28.04 -14.51
N SER A 4 21.94 -26.96 -13.86
CA SER A 4 21.17 -26.30 -12.80
C SER A 4 21.37 -24.81 -12.94
N GLY A 5 20.74 -24.24 -13.97
CA GLY A 5 20.35 -22.84 -13.98
C GLY A 5 18.87 -22.79 -13.65
N GLU A 6 18.46 -21.93 -12.71
CA GLU A 6 17.12 -21.32 -12.59
C GLU A 6 16.96 -20.75 -11.17
N GLN A 7 17.45 -19.54 -10.92
CA GLN A 7 16.93 -18.73 -9.80
C GLN A 7 17.02 -17.21 -9.99
N VAL A 8 17.26 -16.75 -11.22
CA VAL A 8 17.27 -15.31 -11.59
C VAL A 8 16.00 -14.91 -12.38
N ASN A 9 15.12 -15.87 -12.69
CA ASN A 9 14.03 -15.65 -13.65
C ASN A 9 12.79 -14.93 -13.09
N GLY A 10 12.57 -14.89 -11.77
CA GLY A 10 11.32 -14.38 -11.20
C GLY A 10 11.15 -12.86 -11.29
N THR A 11 12.18 -12.12 -10.88
CA THR A 11 12.14 -10.65 -10.80
C THR A 11 12.25 -9.98 -12.17
N ALA A 12 13.05 -10.56 -13.08
CA ALA A 12 13.16 -10.09 -14.45
C ALA A 12 11.88 -10.34 -15.27
N ALA A 13 11.21 -11.47 -15.03
CA ALA A 13 9.93 -11.78 -15.68
C ALA A 13 8.81 -10.83 -15.21
N ALA A 14 8.74 -10.53 -13.91
CA ALA A 14 7.76 -9.60 -13.35
C ALA A 14 7.94 -8.16 -13.86
N ALA A 15 9.19 -7.67 -13.91
CA ALA A 15 9.51 -6.37 -14.50
C ALA A 15 9.14 -6.32 -15.99
N SER A 16 9.45 -7.37 -16.76
CA SER A 16 9.09 -7.47 -18.17
C SER A 16 7.57 -7.56 -18.40
N ALA A 17 6.83 -8.20 -17.48
CA ALA A 17 5.39 -8.32 -17.54
C ALA A 17 4.71 -6.97 -17.24
N GLY A 18 5.24 -6.20 -16.28
CA GLY A 18 4.78 -4.84 -15.99
C GLY A 18 5.00 -3.87 -17.15
N GLU A 19 6.19 -3.92 -17.77
CA GLU A 19 6.49 -3.12 -18.97
C GLU A 19 5.58 -3.48 -20.15
N THR A 20 5.30 -4.78 -20.35
CA THR A 20 4.41 -5.25 -21.41
C THR A 20 2.97 -4.80 -21.16
N ALA A 21 2.44 -4.98 -19.95
CA ALA A 21 1.09 -4.56 -19.59
C ALA A 21 0.90 -3.03 -19.69
N LEU A 22 1.92 -2.24 -19.33
CA LEU A 22 1.90 -0.79 -19.47
C LEU A 22 1.95 -0.36 -20.95
N SER A 23 2.72 -1.06 -21.79
CA SER A 23 2.75 -0.85 -23.23
C SER A 23 1.38 -1.13 -23.87
N GLU A 24 0.73 -2.23 -23.50
CA GLU A 24 -0.61 -2.60 -23.97
C GLU A 24 -1.68 -1.58 -23.56
N MET A 25 -1.68 -1.15 -22.30
CA MET A 25 -2.57 -0.09 -21.81
C MET A 25 -2.40 1.22 -22.60
N ASN A 26 -1.15 1.62 -22.85
CA ASN A 26 -0.85 2.83 -23.61
C ASN A 26 -1.27 2.70 -25.08
N ALA A 27 -1.13 1.51 -25.69
CA ALA A 27 -1.59 1.25 -27.05
C ALA A 27 -3.12 1.34 -27.15
N ALA A 28 -3.86 0.78 -26.19
CA ALA A 28 -5.31 0.90 -26.11
C ALA A 28 -5.77 2.36 -25.97
N PHE A 29 -5.06 3.14 -25.14
CA PHE A 29 -5.34 4.57 -24.98
C PHE A 29 -5.05 5.38 -26.26
N ALA A 30 -3.92 5.14 -26.91
CA ALA A 30 -3.59 5.79 -28.18
C ALA A 30 -4.61 5.44 -29.28
N SER A 31 -5.10 4.20 -29.29
CA SER A 31 -6.19 3.77 -30.18
C SER A 31 -7.47 4.57 -29.93
N CYS A 32 -7.85 4.82 -28.67
CA CYS A 32 -8.98 5.70 -28.33
C CYS A 32 -8.78 7.13 -28.86
N LEU A 33 -7.60 7.72 -28.64
CA LEU A 33 -7.30 9.09 -29.06
C LEU A 33 -7.32 9.27 -30.58
N SER A 34 -6.93 8.24 -31.35
CA SER A 34 -6.96 8.28 -32.81
C SER A 34 -8.37 8.47 -33.39
N LEU A 35 -9.39 8.01 -32.65
CA LEU A 35 -10.80 8.11 -33.02
C LEU A 35 -11.38 9.50 -32.68
N VAL A 36 -11.01 10.05 -31.52
CA VAL A 36 -11.51 11.36 -31.02
C VAL A 36 -10.78 12.54 -31.67
N CYS A 37 -9.49 12.38 -31.96
CA CYS A 37 -8.62 13.42 -32.49
C CYS A 37 -8.05 13.00 -33.86
N PRO A 38 -8.88 12.96 -34.93
CA PRO A 38 -8.37 12.68 -36.26
C PRO A 38 -7.38 13.78 -36.68
N PRO A 39 -6.38 13.46 -37.52
CA PRO A 39 -5.44 14.44 -38.04
C PRO A 39 -6.17 15.62 -38.68
N ILE A 40 -5.77 16.85 -38.29
CA ILE A 40 -6.40 18.08 -38.77
C ILE A 40 -6.19 18.18 -40.28
N GLN A 41 -7.26 17.98 -41.06
CA GLN A 41 -7.27 18.26 -42.50
C GLN A 41 -7.85 19.64 -42.74
N TYR A 42 -7.14 20.46 -43.54
CA TYR A 42 -7.63 21.74 -44.01
C TYR A 42 -8.17 21.62 -45.44
N PRO A 43 -9.36 22.14 -45.74
CA PRO A 43 -10.31 22.84 -44.85
C PRO A 43 -11.05 21.88 -43.89
N PRO A 44 -11.43 22.34 -42.68
CA PRO A 44 -12.09 21.49 -41.69
C PRO A 44 -13.44 20.98 -42.22
N HIS A 45 -13.57 19.66 -42.37
CA HIS A 45 -14.84 19.04 -42.69
C HIS A 45 -15.78 19.16 -41.48
N CYS A 46 -16.81 20.00 -41.59
CA CYS A 46 -17.90 20.03 -40.61
C CYS A 46 -18.56 18.64 -40.59
N ARG A 47 -18.30 17.85 -39.55
CA ARG A 47 -18.91 16.53 -39.32
C ARG A 47 -20.01 16.68 -38.27
N PHE A 48 -21.16 17.25 -38.64
CA PHE A 48 -22.36 17.16 -37.81
C PHE A 48 -23.25 16.06 -38.39
N ASN A 49 -23.15 14.85 -37.85
CA ASN A 49 -24.07 13.75 -38.16
C ASN A 49 -24.37 12.95 -36.88
N PRO A 50 -25.53 13.17 -36.24
CA PRO A 50 -25.84 12.59 -34.93
C PRO A 50 -25.92 11.06 -34.90
N VAL A 51 -26.15 10.39 -36.04
CA VAL A 51 -26.12 8.92 -36.12
C VAL A 51 -24.68 8.41 -36.14
N ARG A 52 -23.76 9.16 -36.77
CA ARG A 52 -22.32 8.87 -36.74
C ARG A 52 -21.75 9.16 -35.35
N ASP A 53 -22.10 10.28 -34.75
CA ASP A 53 -21.61 10.65 -33.41
C ASP A 53 -22.01 9.59 -32.37
N ALA A 54 -23.22 9.03 -32.46
CA ALA A 54 -23.67 7.95 -31.58
C ALA A 54 -22.93 6.61 -31.80
N ALA A 55 -22.58 6.29 -33.04
CA ALA A 55 -21.78 5.10 -33.36
C ALA A 55 -20.33 5.26 -32.92
N ASP A 56 -19.76 6.46 -33.13
CA ASP A 56 -18.42 6.83 -32.69
C ASP A 56 -18.35 6.81 -31.15
N THR A 57 -19.38 7.26 -30.42
CA THR A 57 -19.41 7.14 -28.95
C THR A 57 -19.46 5.70 -28.46
N ALA A 58 -20.24 4.83 -29.10
CA ALA A 58 -20.29 3.41 -28.73
C ALA A 58 -18.95 2.71 -29.02
N GLU A 59 -18.25 3.08 -30.09
CA GLU A 59 -16.93 2.58 -30.40
C GLU A 59 -15.87 3.10 -29.41
N ILE A 60 -15.96 4.38 -28.99
CA ILE A 60 -15.10 4.93 -27.94
C ILE A 60 -15.31 4.19 -26.62
N GLU A 61 -16.56 3.92 -26.23
CA GLU A 61 -16.88 3.15 -25.02
C GLU A 61 -16.23 1.76 -25.06
N ALA A 62 -16.37 1.03 -26.17
CA ALA A 62 -15.76 -0.30 -26.32
C ALA A 62 -14.23 -0.27 -26.24
N ARG A 63 -13.57 0.75 -26.81
CA ARG A 63 -12.10 0.90 -26.73
C ARG A 63 -11.64 1.32 -25.33
N LEU A 64 -12.46 2.10 -24.60
CA LEU A 64 -12.18 2.44 -23.21
C LEU A 64 -12.33 1.23 -22.29
N GLU A 65 -13.27 0.33 -22.54
CA GLU A 65 -13.38 -0.93 -21.80
C GLU A 65 -12.08 -1.76 -21.89
N GLU A 66 -11.47 -1.83 -23.08
CA GLU A 66 -10.18 -2.48 -23.29
C GLU A 66 -9.04 -1.78 -22.53
N PHE A 67 -8.99 -0.45 -22.56
CA PHE A 67 -8.05 0.33 -21.75
C PHE A 67 -8.20 0.03 -20.25
N PHE A 68 -9.42 0.02 -19.72
CA PHE A 68 -9.67 -0.25 -18.31
C PHE A 68 -9.36 -1.70 -17.92
N LEU A 69 -9.52 -2.66 -18.85
CA LEU A 69 -9.11 -4.04 -18.64
C LEU A 69 -7.58 -4.13 -18.42
N HIS A 70 -6.80 -3.49 -19.29
CA HIS A 70 -5.33 -3.45 -19.15
C HIS A 70 -4.90 -2.68 -17.90
N ALA A 71 -5.55 -1.57 -17.56
CA ALA A 71 -5.30 -0.85 -16.32
C ALA A 71 -5.55 -1.73 -15.08
N LYS A 72 -6.61 -2.56 -15.11
CA LYS A 72 -6.91 -3.48 -14.00
C LYS A 72 -5.90 -4.61 -13.88
N GLN A 73 -5.40 -5.13 -15.00
CA GLN A 73 -4.32 -6.12 -15.01
C GLN A 73 -3.03 -5.55 -14.40
N LEU A 74 -2.70 -4.30 -14.74
CA LEU A 74 -1.53 -3.61 -14.19
C LEU A 74 -1.67 -3.37 -12.68
N GLU A 75 -2.85 -2.97 -12.21
CA GLU A 75 -3.14 -2.83 -10.77
C GLU A 75 -2.96 -4.16 -10.02
N GLN A 76 -3.45 -5.27 -10.58
CA GLN A 76 -3.28 -6.60 -9.97
C GLN A 76 -1.82 -7.04 -9.94
N LEU A 77 -1.04 -6.74 -10.98
CA LEU A 77 0.40 -7.03 -11.00
C LEU A 77 1.12 -6.29 -9.86
N PHE A 78 0.83 -5.01 -9.64
CA PHE A 78 1.45 -4.25 -8.55
C PHE A 78 1.00 -4.72 -7.16
N LEU A 79 -0.27 -5.10 -6.99
CA LEU A 79 -0.76 -5.64 -5.72
C LEU A 79 -0.13 -7.00 -5.39
N ASN A 80 0.05 -7.86 -6.40
CA ASN A 80 0.73 -9.14 -6.22
C ASN A 80 2.21 -8.94 -5.92
N ASP A 81 2.90 -8.03 -6.62
CA ASP A 81 4.31 -7.72 -6.34
C ASP A 81 4.51 -7.12 -4.94
N ALA A 82 3.58 -6.28 -4.46
CA ALA A 82 3.57 -5.78 -3.09
C ALA A 82 3.32 -6.90 -2.05
N ALA A 83 2.45 -7.86 -2.36
CA ALA A 83 2.19 -9.00 -1.49
C ALA A 83 3.36 -10.01 -1.48
N ASP A 84 4.01 -10.21 -2.62
CA ASP A 84 5.17 -11.08 -2.78
C ASP A 84 6.40 -10.47 -2.13
N THR A 85 6.62 -9.16 -2.22
CA THR A 85 7.68 -8.45 -1.48
C THR A 85 7.44 -8.47 0.03
N LEU A 86 6.20 -8.31 0.50
CA LEU A 86 5.89 -8.48 1.93
C LEU A 86 6.09 -9.95 2.39
N SER A 87 5.74 -10.92 1.55
CA SER A 87 5.92 -12.33 1.84
C SER A 87 7.40 -12.74 1.77
N SER A 88 8.19 -12.16 0.85
CA SER A 88 9.63 -12.41 0.75
C SER A 88 10.37 -11.73 1.89
N VAL A 89 10.01 -10.52 2.31
CA VAL A 89 10.55 -9.92 3.56
C VAL A 89 10.23 -10.81 4.76
N SER A 90 9.04 -11.41 4.81
CA SER A 90 8.66 -12.38 5.85
C SER A 90 9.36 -13.74 5.75
N LEU A 91 9.91 -14.12 4.58
CA LEU A 91 10.56 -15.41 4.32
C LEU A 91 12.11 -15.31 4.30
N GLU A 92 12.66 -14.17 3.91
CA GLU A 92 14.07 -13.79 3.99
C GLU A 92 14.51 -13.58 5.45
N THR A 93 13.55 -13.44 6.37
CA THR A 93 13.80 -13.64 7.81
C THR A 93 14.21 -15.09 8.16
N SER A 94 14.15 -16.05 7.22
CA SER A 94 14.39 -17.47 7.49
C SER A 94 15.50 -18.15 6.67
N THR A 95 16.02 -17.63 5.55
CA THR A 95 17.11 -18.32 4.80
C THR A 95 18.08 -17.38 4.06
N THR A 96 19.25 -17.16 4.69
CA THR A 96 20.63 -16.95 4.17
C THR A 96 20.94 -16.42 2.75
N ASP A 97 21.83 -15.41 2.75
CA ASP A 97 22.98 -15.14 1.85
C ASP A 97 22.79 -14.70 0.39
N ALA A 98 22.79 -13.38 0.17
CA ALA A 98 23.35 -12.73 -1.02
C ALA A 98 24.01 -11.39 -0.62
N GLU A 99 25.32 -11.43 -0.40
CA GLU A 99 26.26 -10.29 -0.28
C GLU A 99 26.09 -9.40 -1.55
N VAL A 100 25.87 -8.08 -1.52
CA VAL A 100 26.78 -7.02 -1.05
C VAL A 100 26.02 -5.72 -0.67
N ASP A 101 24.68 -5.67 -0.72
CA ASP A 101 23.89 -4.47 -0.35
C ASP A 101 22.99 -4.67 0.89
N SER A 102 23.10 -5.83 1.54
CA SER A 102 22.22 -6.26 2.66
C SER A 102 22.80 -6.02 4.06
N GLU A 103 24.06 -5.62 4.22
CA GLU A 103 24.64 -5.37 5.56
C GLU A 103 24.09 -4.09 6.18
N ALA A 104 23.96 -3.01 5.40
CA ALA A 104 23.37 -1.76 5.88
C ALA A 104 21.89 -1.94 6.24
N GLY A 105 21.14 -2.70 5.44
CA GLY A 105 19.75 -3.06 5.72
C GLY A 105 19.60 -3.94 6.96
N ARG A 106 20.44 -4.95 7.14
CA ARG A 106 20.45 -5.80 8.35
C ARG A 106 20.86 -5.04 9.61
N GLN A 107 21.80 -4.09 9.49
CA GLN A 107 22.17 -3.21 10.60
C GLN A 107 21.02 -2.28 10.98
N GLN A 108 20.38 -1.63 10.01
CA GLN A 108 19.19 -0.80 10.26
C GLN A 108 18.04 -1.62 10.86
N GLN A 109 17.82 -2.83 10.37
CA GLN A 109 16.81 -3.73 10.94
C GLN A 109 17.14 -4.10 12.39
N SER A 110 18.39 -4.45 12.69
CA SER A 110 18.86 -4.75 14.05
C SER A 110 18.73 -3.54 14.99
N GLU A 111 19.03 -2.34 14.51
CA GLU A 111 18.83 -1.09 15.24
C GLU A 111 17.36 -0.84 15.55
N LEU A 112 16.47 -1.04 14.56
CA LEU A 112 15.02 -0.91 14.73
C LEU A 112 14.47 -1.97 15.69
N GLU A 113 14.91 -3.23 15.59
CA GLU A 113 14.50 -4.30 16.52
C GLU A 113 14.93 -4.00 17.96
N MET A 114 16.13 -3.46 18.15
CA MET A 114 16.61 -3.03 19.46
C MET A 114 15.82 -1.83 20.00
N GLU A 115 15.48 -0.85 19.15
CA GLU A 115 14.65 0.28 19.53
C GLU A 115 13.24 -0.16 19.93
N VAL A 116 12.64 -1.12 19.20
CA VAL A 116 11.35 -1.72 19.55
C VAL A 116 11.41 -2.36 20.93
N LEU A 117 12.42 -3.19 21.22
CA LEU A 117 12.58 -3.81 22.54
C LEU A 117 12.73 -2.76 23.65
N ASN A 118 13.45 -1.67 23.37
CA ASN A 118 13.61 -0.57 24.32
C ASN A 118 12.29 0.17 24.57
N LEU A 119 11.52 0.46 23.52
CA LEU A 119 10.21 1.10 23.62
C LEU A 119 9.21 0.20 24.36
N GLU A 120 9.23 -1.11 24.12
CA GLU A 120 8.40 -2.08 24.85
C GLU A 120 8.71 -2.09 26.35
N ALA A 121 10.00 -2.06 26.72
CA ALA A 121 10.42 -1.96 28.10
C ALA A 121 9.98 -0.64 28.77
N GLU A 122 10.12 0.49 28.07
CA GLU A 122 9.68 1.79 28.56
C GLU A 122 8.15 1.85 28.73
N ILE A 123 7.39 1.25 27.81
CA ILE A 123 5.93 1.14 27.93
C ILE A 123 5.55 0.31 29.17
N ALA A 124 6.23 -0.81 29.42
CA ALA A 124 5.99 -1.63 30.60
C ALA A 124 6.25 -0.84 31.90
N GLU A 125 7.39 -0.13 31.99
CA GLU A 125 7.71 0.71 33.15
C GLU A 125 6.67 1.82 33.37
N LYS A 126 6.24 2.48 32.28
CA LYS A 126 5.20 3.52 32.35
C LYS A 126 3.86 2.96 32.81
N ASN A 127 3.48 1.77 32.35
CA ASN A 127 2.25 1.12 32.80
C ASN A 127 2.31 0.78 34.30
N ASP A 128 3.42 0.23 34.79
CA ASP A 128 3.63 -0.01 36.23
C ASP A 128 3.51 1.28 37.05
N LEU A 129 4.01 2.39 36.51
CA LEU A 129 3.92 3.70 37.15
C LEU A 129 2.47 4.22 37.19
N ILE A 130 1.71 4.05 36.10
CA ILE A 130 0.29 4.38 36.03
C ILE A 130 -0.50 3.59 37.07
N GLU A 131 -0.24 2.29 37.23
CA GLU A 131 -0.92 1.46 38.24
C GLU A 131 -0.65 1.98 39.66
N LYS A 132 0.62 2.27 39.99
CA LYS A 132 1.00 2.85 41.28
C LYS A 132 0.30 4.18 41.55
N TYR A 133 0.26 5.07 40.56
CA TYR A 133 -0.45 6.35 40.71
C TYR A 133 -1.97 6.18 40.78
N THR A 134 -2.52 5.21 40.08
CA THR A 134 -3.95 4.87 40.15
C THR A 134 -4.36 4.47 41.57
N ASP A 135 -3.54 3.66 42.25
CA ASP A 135 -3.80 3.29 43.65
C ASP A 135 -3.67 4.48 44.60
N VAL A 136 -2.70 5.36 44.37
CA VAL A 136 -2.58 6.61 45.12
C VAL A 136 -3.84 7.44 44.96
N VAL A 137 -4.28 7.72 43.73
CA VAL A 137 -5.50 8.47 43.42
C VAL A 137 -6.71 7.86 44.10
N ARG A 138 -6.90 6.53 44.00
CA ARG A 138 -7.99 5.81 44.68
C ARG A 138 -7.93 5.99 46.20
N GLY A 139 -6.73 5.98 46.78
CA GLY A 139 -6.51 6.28 48.20
C GLY A 139 -6.92 7.70 48.58
N TRP A 140 -6.61 8.68 47.74
CA TRP A 140 -7.02 10.09 47.91
C TRP A 140 -8.52 10.26 47.76
N GLU A 141 -9.16 9.64 46.77
CA GLU A 141 -10.63 9.63 46.61
C GLU A 141 -11.33 9.11 47.85
N GLY A 142 -10.82 8.03 48.46
CA GLY A 142 -11.37 7.49 49.71
C GLY A 142 -11.22 8.45 50.89
N LYS A 143 -10.08 9.14 51.01
CA LYS A 143 -9.87 10.18 52.03
C LYS A 143 -10.80 11.37 51.81
N PHE A 144 -10.94 11.82 50.57
CA PHE A 144 -11.83 12.91 50.20
C PHE A 144 -13.29 12.57 50.50
N LYS A 145 -13.76 11.37 50.12
CA LYS A 145 -15.11 10.89 50.49
C LYS A 145 -15.34 10.93 52.00
N ARG A 146 -14.41 10.42 52.81
CA ARG A 146 -14.55 10.46 54.28
C ARG A 146 -14.57 11.89 54.83
N LEU A 147 -13.77 12.78 54.24
CA LEU A 147 -13.78 14.19 54.62
C LEU A 147 -15.12 14.84 54.26
N ASP A 148 -15.63 14.60 53.06
CA ASP A 148 -16.91 15.11 52.56
C ASP A 148 -18.09 14.68 53.43
N HIS A 149 -18.13 13.40 53.84
CA HIS A 149 -19.14 12.88 54.78
C HIS A 149 -19.06 13.55 56.17
N ARG A 150 -17.87 13.97 56.62
CA ARG A 150 -17.69 14.66 57.90
C ARG A 150 -17.98 16.15 57.82
N MET A 151 -17.75 16.75 56.65
CA MET A 151 -17.94 18.17 56.39
C MET A 151 -19.36 18.50 55.92
N SER A 152 -20.16 17.49 55.60
CA SER A 152 -21.60 17.57 55.44
C SER A 152 -22.29 17.12 56.73
N PRO A 153 -22.36 17.95 57.79
CA PRO A 153 -23.26 17.66 58.89
C PRO A 153 -24.67 17.65 58.32
N ASP A 154 -25.48 16.66 58.71
CA ASP A 154 -26.85 16.43 58.24
C ASP A 154 -27.53 17.68 57.67
N ARG A 155 -27.70 17.71 56.33
CA ARG A 155 -28.76 18.50 55.71
C ARG A 155 -30.07 17.82 56.08
N GLU A 156 -30.58 18.16 57.27
CA GLU A 156 -32.03 18.14 57.52
C GLU A 156 -32.75 19.05 56.51
#